data_AF-A0A250VRH9-F1
#
_entry.id   AF-A0A250VRH9-F1
#
_cell.length_a   1.000
_cell.length_b   1.000
_cell.length_c   1.000
_cell.angle_alpha   90.00
_cell.angle_beta   90.00
_cell.angle_gamma   90.00
#
_symmetry.space_group_name_H-M   'P 1'
#
loop_
_entity.id
_entity.type
_entity.pdbx_description
1 polymer ?
#
loop_
_entity_poly.entity_id
_entity_poly.type
_entity_poly.pdbx_seq_one_letter_code
_entity_poly.pdbx_strand_id
1 'polypeptide(L)'
;MWLGAAAIVTDQVGRVLLVHPTYHQDDRWLLPGGVVEPGEHPLDTCRREITEELGLADLPLSSVLAIHSLSPHHPDIRPGMPCPGEIRYVFDGGTLTADQLAAIRLPCDELSEFAFLETRDAVQRLRPVDGQIMLAAYRARLGNTATAHLADGRHILDVPALDRHNVHVRYRPLWDSPLNRGPVPEPLPVQQAWAWCFVPDGRVVLVADPGPRGALPMLPGGTVEKTDATPEGTLHREAAEEAQLTLTDPVRLGWVLDETGEVYGGVGPNARLRLAARVTGIGPAAVDPATGRPFARLLATPAQAAALLGWGPPGARQAGLAAETARERWGLPVAPRAVIEEVPAEGMRLS
;
A
#
# COMPACT_ATOMS: atom_id res chain seq x y z
N MET A 1 -10.70 21.81 -23.82
CA MET A 1 -10.19 20.77 -22.92
C MET A 1 -8.95 21.32 -22.25
N TRP A 2 -8.86 21.17 -20.93
CA TRP A 2 -7.67 21.51 -20.16
C TRP A 2 -6.69 20.34 -20.14
N LEU A 3 -5.43 20.64 -19.92
CA LEU A 3 -4.38 19.67 -19.72
C LEU A 3 -3.73 19.98 -18.37
N GLY A 4 -3.58 18.97 -17.52
CA GLY A 4 -3.01 19.11 -16.19
C GLY A 4 -1.94 18.06 -15.91
N ALA A 5 -1.08 18.34 -14.94
CA ALA A 5 -0.06 17.44 -14.48
C ALA A 5 0.06 17.50 -12.95
N ALA A 6 0.16 16.34 -12.31
CA ALA A 6 0.33 16.22 -10.86
C ALA A 6 1.28 15.07 -10.51
N ALA A 7 1.72 14.99 -9.26
CA ALA A 7 2.62 13.93 -8.79
C ALA A 7 2.06 13.15 -7.60
N ILE A 8 2.30 11.83 -7.59
CA ILE A 8 2.25 11.01 -6.37
C ILE A 8 3.61 11.11 -5.70
N VAL A 9 3.67 11.87 -4.60
CA VAL A 9 4.83 11.97 -3.72
C VAL A 9 4.49 11.29 -2.40
N THR A 10 5.40 10.48 -1.86
CA THR A 10 5.21 9.81 -0.57
C THR A 10 6.32 10.13 0.42
N ASP A 11 6.06 9.95 1.70
CA ASP A 11 7.13 9.89 2.70
C ASP A 11 7.72 8.46 2.79
N GLN A 12 8.69 8.27 3.68
CA GLN A 12 9.37 7.00 3.89
C GLN A 12 8.48 5.87 4.42
N VAL A 13 7.29 6.20 4.94
CA VAL A 13 6.33 5.23 5.44
C VAL A 13 5.16 4.99 4.47
N GLY A 14 5.20 5.63 3.29
CA GLY A 14 4.27 5.41 2.19
C GLY A 14 2.99 6.24 2.26
N ARG A 15 2.92 7.24 3.16
CA ARG A 15 1.82 8.22 3.18
C ARG A 15 1.93 9.16 1.98
N VAL A 16 0.82 9.59 1.41
CA VAL A 16 0.74 10.44 0.22
C VAL A 16 0.74 11.91 0.61
N LEU A 17 1.57 12.72 -0.05
CA LEU A 17 1.58 14.17 0.08
C LEU A 17 0.35 14.77 -0.60
N LEU A 18 -0.46 15.50 0.16
CA LEU A 18 -1.46 16.43 -0.37
C LEU A 18 -1.11 17.86 0.03
N VAL A 19 -1.57 18.82 -0.76
CA VAL A 19 -1.49 20.27 -0.48
C VAL A 19 -2.88 20.87 -0.34
N HIS A 20 -3.00 21.91 0.49
CA HIS A 20 -4.25 22.62 0.73
C HIS A 20 -4.24 24.01 0.08
N PRO A 21 -5.03 24.22 -0.98
CA PRO A 21 -5.08 25.50 -1.67
C PRO A 21 -5.90 26.56 -0.94
N THR A 22 -5.40 27.80 -0.91
CA THR A 22 -6.03 28.95 -0.24
C THR A 22 -7.28 29.47 -0.96
N TYR A 23 -7.42 29.18 -2.26
CA TYR A 23 -8.45 29.74 -3.13
C TYR A 23 -9.70 28.84 -3.27
N HIS A 24 -9.68 27.62 -2.73
CA HIS A 24 -10.84 26.72 -2.75
C HIS A 24 -11.74 26.94 -1.53
N GLN A 25 -13.03 27.22 -1.77
CA GLN A 25 -14.03 27.41 -0.72
C GLN A 25 -14.57 26.10 -0.10
N ASP A 26 -14.24 24.94 -0.65
CA ASP A 26 -14.77 23.63 -0.21
C ASP A 26 -13.79 22.83 0.65
N ASP A 27 -12.69 23.45 1.10
CA ASP A 27 -11.66 22.86 1.98
C ASP A 27 -11.05 21.56 1.42
N ARG A 28 -11.13 21.38 0.08
CA ARG A 28 -10.62 20.20 -0.61
C ARG A 28 -9.13 20.35 -0.87
N TRP A 29 -8.42 19.27 -0.61
CA TRP A 29 -7.00 19.15 -0.86
C TRP A 29 -6.75 18.66 -2.28
N LEU A 30 -5.51 18.80 -2.74
CA LEU A 30 -5.07 18.40 -4.08
C LEU A 30 -3.78 17.58 -4.00
N LEU A 31 -3.53 16.79 -5.05
CA LEU A 31 -2.17 16.34 -5.35
C LEU A 31 -1.37 17.57 -5.80
N PRO A 32 -0.07 17.68 -5.45
CA PRO A 32 0.75 18.77 -5.93
C PRO A 32 0.88 18.70 -7.46
N GLY A 33 0.73 19.85 -8.12
CA GLY A 33 0.58 19.96 -9.55
C GLY A 33 -0.40 21.04 -9.99
N GLY A 34 -0.51 21.22 -11.31
CA GLY A 34 -1.28 22.31 -11.88
C GLY A 34 -1.59 22.14 -13.35
N VAL A 35 -1.95 23.26 -13.98
CA VAL A 35 -2.41 23.31 -15.37
C VAL A 35 -1.19 23.48 -16.29
N VAL A 36 -1.19 22.77 -17.42
CA VAL A 36 -0.16 22.90 -18.44
C VAL A 36 -0.31 24.25 -19.14
N GLU A 37 0.77 25.04 -19.16
CA GLU A 37 0.81 26.32 -19.84
C GLU A 37 1.00 26.18 -21.36
N PRO A 38 0.63 27.21 -22.17
CA PRO A 38 0.83 27.17 -23.61
C PRO A 38 2.30 26.91 -24.00
N GLY A 39 2.54 25.78 -24.69
CA GLY A 39 3.87 25.38 -25.15
C GLY A 39 4.67 24.52 -24.16
N GLU A 40 4.12 24.26 -22.96
CA GLU A 40 4.74 23.40 -21.96
C GLU A 40 4.36 21.92 -22.17
N HIS A 41 5.28 21.01 -21.86
CA HIS A 41 4.96 19.57 -21.82
C HIS A 41 4.51 19.17 -20.41
N PRO A 42 3.61 18.16 -20.24
CA PRO A 42 3.11 17.77 -18.92
C PRO A 42 4.18 17.44 -17.88
N LEU A 43 5.31 16.87 -18.31
CA LEU A 43 6.44 16.60 -17.42
C LEU A 43 7.09 17.89 -16.91
N ASP A 44 7.27 18.88 -17.79
CA ASP A 44 7.87 20.16 -17.43
C ASP A 44 6.92 20.98 -16.54
N THR A 45 5.61 20.94 -16.84
CA THR A 45 4.56 21.46 -15.95
C THR A 45 4.67 20.84 -14.57
N CYS A 46 4.72 19.51 -14.47
CA CYS A 46 4.81 18.86 -13.18
C CYS A 46 6.08 19.26 -12.41
N ARG A 47 7.23 19.44 -13.09
CA ARG A 47 8.46 19.93 -12.46
C ARG A 47 8.33 21.37 -11.96
N ARG A 48 7.76 22.26 -12.79
CA ARG A 48 7.54 23.66 -12.45
C ARG A 48 6.64 23.77 -11.23
N GLU A 49 5.48 23.13 -11.27
CA GLU A 49 4.51 23.15 -10.17
C GLU A 49 5.10 22.57 -8.88
N ILE A 50 5.81 21.44 -8.94
CA ILE A 50 6.50 20.90 -7.74
C ILE A 50 7.57 21.86 -7.20
N THR A 51 8.25 22.61 -8.07
CA THR A 51 9.23 23.62 -7.66
C THR A 51 8.55 24.82 -7.02
N GLU A 52 7.47 25.31 -7.61
CA GLU A 52 6.71 26.49 -7.15
C GLU A 52 5.95 26.20 -5.85
N GLU A 53 5.24 25.07 -5.80
CA GLU A 53 4.38 24.68 -4.67
C GLU A 53 5.17 24.13 -3.48
N LEU A 54 6.27 23.41 -3.71
CA LEU A 54 6.99 22.68 -2.65
C LEU A 54 8.45 23.11 -2.50
N GLY A 55 9.03 23.87 -3.43
CA GLY A 55 10.46 24.19 -3.41
C GLY A 55 11.39 23.03 -3.76
N LEU A 56 10.87 21.97 -4.42
CA LEU A 56 11.60 20.71 -4.66
C LEU A 56 11.99 20.52 -6.14
N ALA A 57 12.94 21.31 -6.63
CA ALA A 57 13.35 21.27 -8.05
C ALA A 57 13.97 19.94 -8.52
N ASP A 58 14.61 19.19 -7.63
CA ASP A 58 15.37 17.97 -7.96
C ASP A 58 14.57 16.67 -7.79
N LEU A 59 13.24 16.75 -7.66
CA LEU A 59 12.40 15.59 -7.47
C LEU A 59 12.44 14.67 -8.72
N PRO A 60 12.77 13.36 -8.59
CA PRO A 60 12.90 12.47 -9.74
C PRO A 60 11.53 12.02 -10.25
N LEU A 61 10.90 12.82 -11.10
CA LEU A 61 9.71 12.42 -11.86
C LEU A 61 10.08 11.33 -12.87
N SER A 62 9.70 10.09 -12.57
CA SER A 62 10.30 8.91 -13.22
C SER A 62 9.38 8.17 -14.19
N SER A 63 8.07 8.18 -13.96
CA SER A 63 7.10 7.48 -14.82
C SER A 63 5.71 8.11 -14.74
N VAL A 64 4.84 7.81 -15.71
CA VAL A 64 3.42 8.22 -15.68
C VAL A 64 2.61 7.08 -15.04
N LEU A 65 2.09 7.32 -13.85
CA LEU A 65 1.30 6.36 -13.08
C LEU A 65 -0.16 6.31 -13.55
N ALA A 66 -0.73 7.45 -13.93
CA ALA A 66 -2.08 7.52 -14.48
C ALA A 66 -2.24 8.60 -15.55
N ILE A 67 -3.13 8.34 -16.51
CA ILE A 67 -3.70 9.33 -17.42
C ILE A 67 -5.21 9.29 -17.24
N HIS A 68 -5.80 10.43 -16.91
CA HIS A 68 -7.22 10.55 -16.63
C HIS A 68 -7.89 11.56 -17.56
N SER A 69 -9.04 11.22 -18.13
CA SER A 69 -9.93 12.17 -18.81
C SER A 69 -11.17 12.48 -17.95
N LEU A 70 -11.41 13.75 -17.64
CA LEU A 70 -12.60 14.24 -16.95
C LEU A 70 -13.60 14.82 -17.94
N SER A 71 -14.85 14.38 -17.86
CA SER A 71 -15.95 14.91 -18.65
C SER A 71 -16.42 16.29 -18.14
N PRO A 72 -16.78 17.25 -19.03
CA PRO A 72 -17.30 18.58 -18.66
C PRO A 72 -18.51 18.58 -17.71
N HIS A 73 -19.27 17.47 -17.69
CA HIS A 73 -20.53 17.33 -16.96
C HIS A 73 -20.42 16.36 -15.77
N HIS A 74 -19.19 16.01 -15.37
CA HIS A 74 -18.99 15.12 -14.23
C HIS A 74 -19.60 15.72 -12.94
N PRO A 75 -20.32 14.93 -12.12
CA PRO A 75 -21.04 15.44 -10.95
C PRO A 75 -20.14 16.07 -9.86
N ASP A 76 -18.86 15.69 -9.81
CA ASP A 76 -17.90 16.28 -8.87
C ASP A 76 -17.35 17.64 -9.32
N ILE A 77 -17.66 18.08 -10.54
CA ILE A 77 -17.32 19.43 -11.00
C ILE A 77 -18.27 20.42 -10.33
N ARG A 78 -17.70 21.48 -9.75
CA ARG A 78 -18.50 22.52 -9.08
C ARG A 78 -19.52 23.13 -10.07
N PRO A 79 -20.81 23.22 -9.69
CA PRO A 79 -21.81 23.86 -10.54
C PRO A 79 -21.40 25.28 -10.94
N GLY A 80 -21.50 25.60 -12.23
CA GLY A 80 -21.14 26.91 -12.77
C GLY A 80 -19.64 27.13 -13.02
N MET A 81 -18.77 26.17 -12.67
CA MET A 81 -17.37 26.20 -13.07
C MET A 81 -17.26 25.85 -14.57
N PRO A 82 -16.70 26.73 -15.42
CA PRO A 82 -16.53 26.43 -16.84
C PRO A 82 -15.41 25.40 -17.00
N CYS A 83 -15.74 24.12 -16.92
CA CYS A 83 -14.82 23.02 -17.19
C CYS A 83 -15.08 22.46 -18.59
N PRO A 84 -14.21 22.71 -19.59
CA PRO A 84 -14.36 22.17 -20.95
C PRO A 84 -13.90 20.70 -21.05
N GLY A 85 -13.86 19.97 -19.93
CA GLY A 85 -13.19 18.69 -19.76
C GLY A 85 -11.68 18.83 -19.55
N GLU A 86 -11.04 17.81 -18.99
CA GLU A 86 -9.62 17.81 -18.61
C GLU A 86 -8.95 16.49 -19.00
N ILE A 87 -7.68 16.53 -19.43
CA ILE A 87 -6.77 15.37 -19.38
C ILE A 87 -5.71 15.66 -18.32
N ARG A 88 -5.51 14.73 -17.38
CA ARG A 88 -4.51 14.86 -16.32
C ARG A 88 -3.48 13.74 -16.38
N TYR A 89 -2.20 14.12 -16.38
CA TYR A 89 -1.07 13.22 -16.19
C TYR A 89 -0.72 13.16 -14.70
N VAL A 90 -0.54 11.96 -14.17
CA VAL A 90 -0.07 11.77 -12.79
C VAL A 90 1.27 11.05 -12.82
N PHE A 91 2.32 11.73 -12.38
CA PHE A 91 3.68 11.22 -12.38
C PHE A 91 4.05 10.55 -11.05
N ASP A 92 4.98 9.60 -11.09
CA ASP A 92 5.66 9.11 -9.89
C ASP A 92 6.71 10.13 -9.45
N GLY A 93 6.42 10.85 -8.36
CA GLY A 93 7.33 11.79 -7.71
C GLY A 93 8.22 11.15 -6.64
N GLY A 94 8.18 9.83 -6.49
CA GLY A 94 9.07 9.11 -5.61
C GLY A 94 8.75 9.29 -4.12
N THR A 95 9.78 9.09 -3.30
CA THR A 95 9.70 9.12 -1.85
C THR A 95 10.65 10.17 -1.31
N LEU A 96 10.15 11.13 -0.52
CA LEU A 96 10.97 12.18 0.07
C LEU A 96 11.90 11.64 1.14
N THR A 97 13.15 12.12 1.12
CA THR A 97 14.07 12.01 2.24
C THR A 97 13.68 12.97 3.36
N ALA A 98 14.26 12.78 4.56
CA ALA A 98 14.06 13.71 5.67
C ALA A 98 14.53 15.14 5.31
N ASP A 99 15.62 15.27 4.55
CA ASP A 99 16.15 16.56 4.12
C ASP A 99 15.21 17.25 3.11
N GLN A 100 14.68 16.51 2.15
CA GLN A 100 13.69 17.03 1.20
C GLN A 100 12.40 17.45 1.90
N LEU A 101 11.94 16.67 2.88
CA LEU A 101 10.77 17.01 3.69
C LEU A 101 10.98 18.33 4.46
N ALA A 102 12.15 18.51 5.08
CA ALA A 102 12.51 19.74 5.79
C ALA A 102 12.71 20.94 4.85
N ALA A 103 12.99 20.69 3.57
CA ALA A 103 13.17 21.70 2.54
C ALA A 103 11.85 22.21 1.95
N ILE A 104 10.69 21.59 2.25
CA ILE A 104 9.40 22.02 1.67
C ILE A 104 9.10 23.48 2.02
N ARG A 105 8.81 24.29 1.00
CA ARG A 105 8.36 25.68 1.15
C ARG A 105 7.12 25.90 0.30
N LEU A 106 6.03 26.32 0.96
CA LEU A 106 4.76 26.61 0.29
C LEU A 106 4.68 28.08 -0.12
N PRO A 107 4.16 28.40 -1.31
CA PRO A 107 3.76 29.75 -1.67
C PRO A 107 2.50 30.10 -0.86
N CYS A 108 2.64 30.92 0.19
CA CYS A 108 1.56 31.19 1.15
C CYS A 108 0.31 31.86 0.55
N ASP A 109 0.46 32.50 -0.61
CA ASP A 109 -0.65 33.11 -1.34
C ASP A 109 -1.52 32.05 -2.04
N GLU A 110 -0.97 30.87 -2.33
CA GLU A 110 -1.63 29.80 -3.10
C GLU A 110 -1.92 28.56 -2.26
N LEU A 111 -1.03 28.20 -1.32
CA LEU A 111 -1.11 27.01 -0.48
C LEU A 111 -0.93 27.36 0.99
N SER A 112 -1.86 26.93 1.85
CA SER A 112 -1.81 27.21 3.29
C SER A 112 -1.08 26.13 4.09
N GLU A 113 -1.18 24.87 3.67
CA GLU A 113 -0.60 23.73 4.38
C GLU A 113 -0.36 22.52 3.46
N PHE A 114 0.47 21.59 3.94
CA PHE A 114 0.69 20.29 3.31
C PHE A 114 0.63 19.19 4.37
N ALA A 115 0.29 17.97 3.95
CA ALA A 115 0.19 16.83 4.86
C ALA A 115 0.52 15.51 4.15
N PHE A 116 1.17 14.62 4.89
CA PHE A 116 1.35 13.23 4.49
C PHE A 116 0.27 12.38 5.12
N LEU A 117 -0.63 11.85 4.30
CA LEU A 117 -1.83 11.14 4.72
C LEU A 117 -1.81 9.68 4.28
N GLU A 118 -2.38 8.82 5.11
CA GLU A 118 -2.68 7.47 4.68
C GLU A 118 -3.73 7.49 3.57
N THR A 119 -3.73 6.47 2.72
CA THR A 119 -4.59 6.44 1.53
C THR A 119 -6.09 6.60 1.85
N ARG A 120 -6.56 6.10 3.01
CA ARG A 120 -7.96 6.28 3.45
C ARG A 120 -8.28 7.68 3.91
N ASP A 121 -7.34 8.37 4.53
CA ASP A 121 -7.54 9.75 4.99
C ASP A 121 -7.38 10.72 3.82
N ALA A 122 -6.43 10.45 2.92
CA ALA A 122 -6.22 11.20 1.69
C ALA A 122 -7.49 11.28 0.83
N VAL A 123 -8.15 10.14 0.57
CA VAL A 123 -9.39 10.15 -0.23
C VAL A 123 -10.55 10.90 0.43
N GLN A 124 -10.54 11.06 1.76
CA GLN A 124 -11.56 11.86 2.44
C GLN A 124 -11.33 13.36 2.26
N ARG A 125 -10.07 13.79 2.10
CA ARG A 125 -9.68 15.19 1.86
C ARG A 125 -9.83 15.64 0.41
N LEU A 126 -9.66 14.70 -0.53
CA LEU A 126 -9.80 14.96 -1.97
C LEU A 126 -11.28 15.05 -2.39
N ARG A 127 -11.56 15.65 -3.55
CA ARG A 127 -12.84 15.41 -4.24
C ARG A 127 -12.95 13.93 -4.61
N PRO A 128 -14.16 13.33 -4.67
CA PRO A 128 -14.29 11.89 -4.89
C PRO A 128 -13.56 11.39 -6.15
N VAL A 129 -13.70 12.05 -7.30
CA VAL A 129 -12.98 11.72 -8.54
C VAL A 129 -11.46 11.85 -8.40
N ASP A 130 -10.96 12.89 -7.71
CA ASP A 130 -9.52 13.07 -7.47
C ASP A 130 -8.98 11.96 -6.55
N GLY A 131 -9.78 11.52 -5.57
CA GLY A 131 -9.47 10.37 -4.72
C GLY A 131 -9.32 9.08 -5.52
N GLN A 132 -10.18 8.84 -6.51
CA GLN A 132 -10.06 7.67 -7.39
C GLN A 132 -8.81 7.73 -8.27
N ILE A 133 -8.51 8.90 -8.84
CA ILE A 133 -7.30 9.11 -9.64
C ILE A 133 -6.04 8.89 -8.80
N MET A 134 -6.00 9.47 -7.60
CA MET A 134 -4.89 9.32 -6.67
C MET A 134 -4.68 7.85 -6.29
N LEU A 135 -5.75 7.12 -5.93
CA LEU A 135 -5.64 5.72 -5.57
C LEU A 135 -5.15 4.85 -6.74
N ALA A 136 -5.67 5.06 -7.95
CA ALA A 136 -5.25 4.31 -9.13
C ALA A 136 -3.77 4.56 -9.44
N ALA A 137 -3.30 5.81 -9.40
CA ALA A 137 -1.88 6.14 -9.59
C ALA A 137 -1.00 5.53 -8.48
N TYR A 138 -1.41 5.65 -7.22
CA TYR A 138 -0.70 5.09 -6.07
C TYR A 138 -0.61 3.56 -6.14
N ARG A 139 -1.69 2.89 -6.54
CA ARG A 139 -1.73 1.43 -6.73
C ARG A 139 -0.93 1.00 -7.95
N ALA A 140 -0.92 1.76 -9.03
CA ALA A 140 -0.06 1.48 -10.18
C ALA A 140 1.42 1.49 -9.78
N ARG A 141 1.82 2.47 -8.95
CA ARG A 141 3.16 2.55 -8.36
C ARG A 141 3.46 1.29 -7.55
N LEU A 142 2.66 0.94 -6.55
CA LEU A 142 2.91 -0.22 -5.68
C LEU A 142 2.86 -1.56 -6.42
N GLY A 143 1.84 -1.71 -7.27
CA GLY A 143 1.55 -2.90 -8.05
C GLY A 143 2.53 -3.13 -9.20
N ASN A 144 3.38 -2.15 -9.54
CA ASN A 144 4.28 -2.19 -10.68
C ASN A 144 3.52 -2.50 -11.99
N THR A 145 2.35 -1.90 -12.15
CA THR A 145 1.50 -2.07 -13.34
C THR A 145 1.90 -1.08 -14.42
N ALA A 146 1.31 -1.24 -15.61
CA ALA A 146 1.29 -0.17 -16.60
C ALA A 146 0.51 1.06 -16.08
N THR A 147 0.65 2.18 -16.79
CA THR A 147 -0.10 3.42 -16.55
C THR A 147 -1.60 3.14 -16.47
N ALA A 148 -2.25 3.61 -15.39
CA ALA A 148 -3.69 3.52 -15.25
C ALA A 148 -4.38 4.49 -16.22
N HIS A 149 -5.25 3.97 -17.09
CA HIS A 149 -6.07 4.78 -18.00
C HIS A 149 -7.46 4.93 -17.41
N LEU A 150 -7.83 6.17 -17.10
CA LEU A 150 -9.07 6.49 -16.38
C LEU A 150 -9.95 7.44 -17.19
N ALA A 151 -11.27 7.24 -17.11
CA ALA A 151 -12.26 8.24 -17.50
C ALA A 151 -13.23 8.44 -16.33
N ASP A 152 -13.44 9.70 -15.93
CA ASP A 152 -14.36 10.06 -14.83
C ASP A 152 -14.09 9.25 -13.55
N GLY A 153 -12.81 9.11 -13.21
CA GLY A 153 -12.34 8.36 -12.05
C GLY A 153 -12.45 6.83 -12.15
N ARG A 154 -12.72 6.26 -13.33
CA ARG A 154 -12.89 4.81 -13.53
C ARG A 154 -11.91 4.27 -14.56
N HIS A 155 -11.36 3.09 -14.31
CA HIS A 155 -10.53 2.37 -15.28
C HIS A 155 -11.34 2.09 -16.57
N ILE A 156 -10.76 2.40 -17.72
CA ILE A 156 -11.34 2.14 -19.05
C ILE A 156 -10.69 0.97 -19.78
N LEU A 157 -9.65 0.39 -19.18
CA LEU A 157 -8.98 -0.83 -19.62
C LEU A 157 -9.05 -1.87 -18.49
N ASP A 158 -8.05 -2.75 -18.40
CA ASP A 158 -7.95 -3.73 -17.32
C ASP A 158 -7.86 -3.08 -15.95
N VAL A 159 -8.54 -3.67 -14.98
CA VAL A 159 -8.51 -3.24 -13.58
C VAL A 159 -7.50 -4.11 -12.81
N PRO A 160 -6.37 -3.55 -12.34
CA PRO A 160 -5.37 -4.31 -11.59
C PRO A 160 -5.91 -4.88 -10.27
N ALA A 161 -5.25 -5.91 -9.74
CA ALA A 161 -5.68 -6.61 -8.53
C ALA A 161 -5.86 -5.65 -7.33
N LEU A 162 -4.94 -4.70 -7.15
CA LEU A 162 -5.03 -3.72 -6.05
C LEU A 162 -6.26 -2.81 -6.18
N ASP A 163 -6.65 -2.43 -7.40
CA ASP A 163 -7.81 -1.60 -7.67
C ASP A 163 -9.12 -2.37 -7.52
N ARG A 164 -9.19 -3.63 -8.00
CA ARG A 164 -10.37 -4.49 -7.85
C ARG A 164 -10.76 -4.68 -6.39
N HIS A 165 -9.78 -4.81 -5.51
CA HIS A 165 -9.99 -5.03 -4.07
C HIS A 165 -9.99 -3.74 -3.25
N ASN A 166 -9.97 -2.59 -3.92
CA ASN A 166 -9.89 -1.27 -3.30
C ASN A 166 -8.82 -1.24 -2.18
N VAL A 167 -7.61 -1.69 -2.50
CA VAL A 167 -6.51 -1.84 -1.53
C VAL A 167 -6.05 -0.48 -1.02
N HIS A 168 -5.92 -0.38 0.30
CA HIS A 168 -5.38 0.78 1.00
C HIS A 168 -4.11 0.39 1.76
N VAL A 169 -3.23 1.37 1.91
CA VAL A 169 -2.06 1.27 2.79
C VAL A 169 -2.31 2.12 4.03
N ARG A 170 -2.03 1.53 5.18
CA ARG A 170 -2.15 2.14 6.51
C ARG A 170 -0.80 2.06 7.21
N TYR A 171 -0.30 3.20 7.67
CA TYR A 171 0.83 3.25 8.56
C TYR A 171 0.40 2.74 9.94
N ARG A 172 1.20 1.91 10.60
CA ARG A 172 0.96 1.62 12.03
C ARG A 172 2.21 2.00 12.83
N PRO A 173 2.15 3.13 13.58
CA PRO A 173 3.28 3.65 14.35
C PRO A 173 3.87 2.65 15.36
N LEU A 174 3.03 1.76 15.89
CA LEU A 174 3.41 0.69 16.82
C LEU A 174 4.42 -0.33 16.23
N TRP A 175 4.78 -0.20 14.94
CA TRP A 175 5.75 -1.07 14.25
C TRP A 175 7.12 -0.45 14.01
N ASP A 176 7.40 0.71 14.60
CA ASP A 176 8.78 1.18 14.78
C ASP A 176 9.56 0.35 15.80
N SER A 177 8.87 -0.51 16.56
CA SER A 177 9.48 -1.52 17.43
C SER A 177 10.43 -2.42 16.62
N PRO A 178 11.72 -2.51 17.01
CA PRO A 178 12.68 -3.32 16.28
C PRO A 178 12.27 -4.80 16.32
N LEU A 179 12.56 -5.51 15.23
CA LEU A 179 12.42 -6.96 15.21
C LEU A 179 13.47 -7.57 16.14
N ASN A 180 13.03 -8.14 17.26
CA ASN A 180 13.90 -8.82 18.21
C ASN A 180 14.24 -10.23 17.67
N ARG A 181 15.53 -10.48 17.46
CA ARG A 181 16.06 -11.74 16.90
C ARG A 181 16.29 -12.83 17.95
N GLY A 182 16.37 -12.45 19.22
CA GLY A 182 16.52 -13.37 20.34
C GLY A 182 15.23 -14.11 20.70
N PRO A 183 15.29 -15.06 21.66
CA PRO A 183 14.09 -15.70 22.17
C PRO A 183 13.12 -14.67 22.77
N VAL A 184 11.82 -14.98 22.74
CA VAL A 184 10.82 -14.20 23.46
C VAL A 184 11.09 -14.38 24.96
N PRO A 185 11.19 -13.29 25.74
CA PRO A 185 11.36 -13.39 27.20
C PRO A 185 10.20 -14.18 27.82
N GLU A 186 10.49 -15.09 28.74
CA GLU A 186 9.49 -15.94 29.41
C GLU A 186 8.24 -15.21 29.96
N PRO A 187 8.33 -14.01 30.57
CA PRO A 187 7.14 -13.34 31.08
C PRO A 187 6.26 -12.72 29.98
N LEU A 188 6.73 -12.69 28.72
CA LEU A 188 6.05 -12.03 27.62
C LEU A 188 5.24 -13.06 26.82
N PRO A 189 3.90 -13.07 26.89
CA PRO A 189 3.09 -14.05 26.19
C PRO A 189 3.17 -13.83 24.67
N VAL A 190 3.28 -14.93 23.92
CA VAL A 190 3.14 -14.90 22.45
C VAL A 190 1.66 -14.98 22.11
N GLN A 191 1.08 -13.86 21.70
CA GLN A 191 -0.37 -13.78 21.41
C GLN A 191 -0.67 -13.82 19.91
N GLN A 192 0.33 -13.57 19.06
CA GLN A 192 0.16 -13.55 17.61
C GLN A 192 1.29 -14.23 16.86
N ALA A 193 0.96 -14.85 15.74
CA ALA A 193 1.90 -15.45 14.80
C ALA A 193 1.56 -15.04 13.37
N TRP A 194 2.49 -14.35 12.70
CA TRP A 194 2.33 -13.83 11.34
C TRP A 194 3.50 -14.25 10.47
N ALA A 195 3.27 -14.64 9.21
CA ALA A 195 4.33 -15.17 8.37
C ALA A 195 4.47 -14.53 6.99
N TRP A 196 5.73 -14.41 6.55
CA TRP A 196 6.08 -14.27 5.15
C TRP A 196 5.97 -15.64 4.47
N CYS A 197 4.85 -15.90 3.80
CA CYS A 197 4.56 -17.18 3.15
C CYS A 197 5.08 -17.19 1.71
N PHE A 198 6.20 -17.85 1.45
CA PHE A 198 6.90 -17.82 0.17
C PHE A 198 6.40 -18.89 -0.81
N VAL A 199 6.13 -18.48 -2.04
CA VAL A 199 5.93 -19.37 -3.20
C VAL A 199 7.28 -19.63 -3.91
N PRO A 200 7.39 -20.65 -4.79
CA PRO A 200 8.69 -21.08 -5.35
C PRO A 200 9.48 -20.00 -6.11
N ASP A 201 8.82 -18.99 -6.67
CA ASP A 201 9.46 -17.90 -7.40
C ASP A 201 10.02 -16.77 -6.50
N GLY A 202 9.93 -16.94 -5.17
CA GLY A 202 10.43 -15.98 -4.19
C GLY A 202 9.45 -14.84 -3.84
N ARG A 203 8.25 -14.81 -4.45
CA ARG A 203 7.16 -13.94 -4.00
C ARG A 203 6.52 -14.47 -2.72
N VAL A 204 5.75 -13.61 -2.06
CA VAL A 204 4.98 -13.94 -0.86
C VAL A 204 3.48 -13.72 -1.10
N VAL A 205 2.67 -14.49 -0.37
CA VAL A 205 1.21 -14.32 -0.34
C VAL A 205 0.84 -13.31 0.74
N LEU A 206 0.02 -12.32 0.40
CA LEU A 206 -0.72 -11.47 1.33
C LEU A 206 -2.21 -11.81 1.27
N VAL A 207 -2.90 -11.65 2.39
CA VAL A 207 -4.38 -11.66 2.43
C VAL A 207 -4.92 -10.25 2.63
N ALA A 208 -6.08 -10.00 2.05
CA ALA A 208 -6.73 -8.70 2.04
C ALA A 208 -8.25 -8.88 2.07
N ASP A 209 -8.92 -8.55 3.19
CA ASP A 209 -10.39 -8.56 3.26
C ASP A 209 -10.95 -7.35 2.48
N PRO A 210 -11.74 -7.54 1.41
CA PRO A 210 -12.32 -6.46 0.62
C PRO A 210 -13.53 -5.82 1.30
N GLY A 211 -13.34 -5.42 2.56
CA GLY A 211 -14.31 -4.75 3.41
C GLY A 211 -14.97 -3.52 2.78
N PRO A 212 -16.07 -3.01 3.38
CA PRO A 212 -16.80 -1.87 2.84
C PRO A 212 -15.96 -0.57 2.75
N ARG A 213 -14.83 -0.50 3.47
CA ARG A 213 -13.86 0.61 3.42
C ARG A 213 -12.60 0.27 2.59
N GLY A 214 -12.70 -0.71 1.70
CA GLY A 214 -11.58 -1.27 0.96
C GLY A 214 -10.65 -2.14 1.80
N ALA A 215 -9.76 -2.87 1.14
CA ALA A 215 -8.91 -3.85 1.81
C ALA A 215 -7.66 -3.27 2.44
N LEU A 216 -7.26 -3.83 3.59
CA LEU A 216 -5.94 -3.60 4.18
C LEU A 216 -5.15 -4.91 4.11
N PRO A 217 -4.06 -4.96 3.32
CA PRO A 217 -3.23 -6.15 3.23
C PRO A 217 -2.62 -6.52 4.58
N MET A 218 -2.47 -7.82 4.78
CA MET A 218 -1.86 -8.43 5.95
C MET A 218 -1.08 -9.67 5.53
N LEU A 219 -0.06 -10.00 6.32
CA LEU A 219 0.56 -11.32 6.23
C LEU A 219 -0.48 -12.37 6.64
N PRO A 220 -0.46 -13.60 6.11
CA PRO A 220 -1.22 -14.70 6.68
C PRO A 220 -0.80 -14.95 8.13
N GLY A 221 -1.77 -15.23 8.99
CA GLY A 221 -1.54 -15.47 10.40
C GLY A 221 -2.54 -14.76 11.30
N GLY A 222 -2.42 -14.96 12.61
CA GLY A 222 -3.48 -14.51 13.51
C GLY A 222 -3.15 -14.69 14.97
N THR A 223 -4.22 -14.80 15.76
CA THR A 223 -4.15 -14.91 17.22
C THR A 223 -3.87 -16.35 17.63
N VAL A 224 -2.97 -16.52 18.61
CA VAL A 224 -2.73 -17.82 19.22
C VAL A 224 -3.93 -18.21 20.07
N GLU A 225 -4.68 -19.22 19.65
CA GLU A 225 -5.84 -19.73 20.37
C GLU A 225 -5.43 -20.76 21.43
N LYS A 226 -6.30 -20.98 22.42
CA LYS A 226 -6.05 -21.96 23.50
C LYS A 226 -5.94 -23.40 22.99
N THR A 227 -6.54 -23.66 21.83
CA THR A 227 -6.52 -24.94 21.11
C THR A 227 -5.23 -25.13 20.30
N ASP A 228 -4.48 -24.06 20.04
CA ASP A 228 -3.23 -24.14 19.30
C ASP A 228 -2.12 -24.69 20.21
N ALA A 229 -1.49 -25.79 19.79
CA ALA A 229 -0.40 -26.40 20.54
C ALA A 229 0.87 -25.53 20.57
N THR A 230 1.08 -24.72 19.53
CA THR A 230 2.24 -23.82 19.36
C THR A 230 1.85 -22.62 18.49
N PRO A 231 2.58 -21.49 18.55
CA PRO A 231 2.41 -20.38 17.61
C PRO A 231 2.58 -20.77 16.14
N GLU A 232 3.42 -21.76 15.84
CA GLU A 232 3.53 -22.36 14.50
C GLU A 232 2.24 -23.08 14.09
N GLY A 233 1.61 -23.79 15.03
CA GLY A 233 0.29 -24.39 14.84
C GLY A 233 -0.77 -23.35 14.47
N THR A 234 -0.79 -22.21 15.17
CA THR A 234 -1.63 -21.05 14.83
C THR A 234 -1.40 -20.61 13.38
N LEU A 235 -0.13 -20.43 12.97
CA LEU A 235 0.19 -20.04 11.61
C LEU A 235 -0.37 -21.03 10.58
N HIS A 236 -0.24 -22.33 10.81
CA HIS A 236 -0.76 -23.34 9.89
C HIS A 236 -2.28 -23.27 9.76
N ARG A 237 -3.00 -23.07 10.87
CA ARG A 237 -4.46 -22.94 10.89
C ARG A 237 -4.91 -21.68 10.16
N GLU A 238 -4.41 -20.52 10.56
CA GLU A 238 -4.80 -19.22 10.00
C GLU A 238 -4.47 -19.13 8.50
N ALA A 239 -3.27 -19.59 8.08
CA ALA A 239 -2.91 -19.59 6.67
C ALA A 239 -3.81 -20.51 5.80
N ALA A 240 -4.34 -21.60 6.38
CA ALA A 240 -5.31 -22.46 5.70
C ALA A 240 -6.72 -21.82 5.66
N GLU A 241 -7.13 -21.14 6.73
CA GLU A 241 -8.44 -20.51 6.87
C GLU A 241 -8.57 -19.22 6.05
N GLU A 242 -7.56 -18.35 6.07
CA GLU A 242 -7.59 -17.04 5.41
C GLU A 242 -7.16 -17.12 3.93
N ALA A 243 -6.20 -17.99 3.63
CA ALA A 243 -5.50 -18.00 2.33
C ALA A 243 -5.53 -19.35 1.60
N GLN A 244 -6.05 -20.41 2.24
CA GLN A 244 -6.04 -21.79 1.75
C GLN A 244 -4.62 -22.26 1.37
N LEU A 245 -3.65 -21.86 2.18
CA LEU A 245 -2.25 -22.25 2.02
C LEU A 245 -1.96 -23.54 2.79
N THR A 246 -1.18 -24.41 2.17
CA THR A 246 -0.48 -25.49 2.86
C THR A 246 0.98 -25.08 3.07
N LEU A 247 1.41 -24.96 4.31
CA LEU A 247 2.75 -24.50 4.67
C LEU A 247 3.66 -25.65 5.12
N THR A 248 4.97 -25.46 5.02
CA THR A 248 5.99 -26.33 5.59
C THR A 248 7.21 -25.53 6.07
N ASP A 249 7.98 -26.15 6.97
CA ASP A 249 9.23 -25.61 7.52
C ASP A 249 9.13 -24.16 8.03
N PRO A 250 8.24 -23.86 9.00
CA PRO A 250 8.15 -22.52 9.57
C PRO A 250 9.44 -22.15 10.31
N VAL A 251 9.97 -20.97 10.01
CA VAL A 251 11.19 -20.42 10.61
C VAL A 251 10.84 -19.15 11.37
N ARG A 252 11.17 -19.10 12.67
CA ARG A 252 11.04 -17.87 13.47
C ARG A 252 12.08 -16.85 13.01
N LEU A 253 11.61 -15.72 12.47
CA LEU A 253 12.46 -14.57 12.13
C LEU A 253 12.72 -13.70 13.35
N GLY A 254 11.84 -13.71 14.34
CA GLY A 254 11.93 -12.88 15.52
C GLY A 254 10.55 -12.48 16.02
N TRP A 255 10.50 -11.47 16.87
CA TRP A 255 9.25 -10.97 17.44
C TRP A 255 9.26 -9.46 17.60
N VAL A 256 8.07 -8.87 17.57
CA VAL A 256 7.85 -7.44 17.80
C VAL A 256 7.09 -7.28 19.10
N LEU A 257 7.50 -6.33 19.94
CA LEU A 257 6.79 -5.98 21.16
C LEU A 257 5.52 -5.19 20.82
N ASP A 258 4.41 -5.65 21.36
CA ASP A 258 3.16 -4.92 21.44
C ASP A 258 2.93 -4.52 22.88
N GLU A 259 3.19 -3.25 23.22
CA GLU A 259 3.16 -2.76 24.60
C GLU A 259 1.75 -2.71 25.18
N THR A 260 0.74 -2.47 24.33
CA THR A 260 -0.63 -2.23 24.79
C THR A 260 -1.48 -3.48 24.73
N GLY A 261 -1.26 -4.35 23.75
CA GLY A 261 -2.17 -5.47 23.52
C GLY A 261 -3.58 -5.00 23.17
N GLU A 262 -3.71 -3.84 22.52
CA GLU A 262 -4.98 -3.22 22.16
C GLU A 262 -5.92 -4.16 21.41
N VAL A 263 -5.38 -5.03 20.54
CA VAL A 263 -6.15 -6.04 19.79
C VAL A 263 -6.92 -6.98 20.73
N TYR A 264 -6.46 -7.16 21.96
CA TYR A 264 -7.08 -8.00 22.98
C TYR A 264 -7.84 -7.19 24.05
N GLY A 265 -8.15 -5.93 23.77
CA GLY A 265 -8.78 -5.04 24.76
C GLY A 265 -7.79 -4.48 25.77
N GLY A 266 -6.51 -4.37 25.42
CA GLY A 266 -5.51 -3.73 26.27
C GLY A 266 -4.93 -4.65 27.35
N VAL A 267 -4.67 -5.92 27.00
CA VAL A 267 -4.17 -6.94 27.96
C VAL A 267 -2.74 -6.70 28.45
N GLY A 268 -2.10 -5.63 27.98
CA GLY A 268 -0.72 -5.29 28.30
C GLY A 268 0.29 -5.92 27.34
N PRO A 269 1.59 -5.83 27.71
CA PRO A 269 2.68 -6.21 26.84
C PRO A 269 2.60 -7.66 26.34
N ASN A 270 2.70 -7.86 25.04
CA ASN A 270 2.75 -9.19 24.41
C ASN A 270 3.73 -9.23 23.23
N ALA A 271 4.14 -10.44 22.86
CA ALA A 271 4.99 -10.69 21.70
C ALA A 271 4.15 -11.06 20.48
N ARG A 272 4.43 -10.37 19.37
CA ARG A 272 3.92 -10.73 18.05
C ARG A 272 5.02 -11.43 17.27
N LEU A 273 4.90 -12.74 17.10
CA LEU A 273 5.88 -13.55 16.40
C LEU A 273 5.86 -13.23 14.90
N ARG A 274 7.04 -13.20 14.30
CA ARG A 274 7.27 -13.06 12.86
C ARG A 274 7.96 -14.31 12.36
N LEU A 275 7.35 -14.97 11.40
CA LEU A 275 7.85 -16.20 10.80
C LEU A 275 8.09 -16.01 9.30
N ALA A 276 8.85 -16.93 8.71
CA ALA A 276 8.79 -17.23 7.29
C ALA A 276 8.35 -18.69 7.14
N ALA A 277 7.58 -19.00 6.12
CA ALA A 277 7.21 -20.37 5.81
C ALA A 277 7.20 -20.61 4.30
N ARG A 278 7.46 -21.86 3.87
CA ARG A 278 7.36 -22.24 2.47
C ARG A 278 5.95 -22.72 2.16
N VAL A 279 5.34 -22.16 1.13
CA VAL A 279 4.05 -22.61 0.61
C VAL A 279 4.28 -23.84 -0.28
N THR A 280 3.50 -24.89 -0.03
CA THR A 280 3.54 -26.17 -0.77
C THR A 280 2.25 -26.44 -1.55
N GLY A 281 1.18 -25.69 -1.27
CA GLY A 281 -0.04 -25.70 -2.07
C GLY A 281 -0.90 -24.47 -1.80
N ILE A 282 -1.66 -24.04 -2.80
CA ILE A 282 -2.67 -23.00 -2.69
C ILE A 282 -3.99 -23.56 -3.23
N GLY A 283 -4.94 -23.79 -2.34
CA GLY A 283 -6.23 -24.38 -2.66
C GLY A 283 -7.26 -23.37 -3.21
N PRO A 284 -8.47 -23.84 -3.56
CA PRO A 284 -9.58 -22.98 -3.95
C PRO A 284 -9.95 -22.01 -2.83
N ALA A 285 -10.29 -20.78 -3.19
CA ALA A 285 -10.74 -19.76 -2.24
C ALA A 285 -11.98 -20.23 -1.48
N ALA A 286 -11.96 -20.06 -0.16
CA ALA A 286 -13.12 -20.30 0.70
C ALA A 286 -13.73 -18.97 1.14
N VAL A 287 -15.05 -18.99 1.39
CA VAL A 287 -15.74 -17.84 1.99
C VAL A 287 -15.39 -17.80 3.47
N ASP A 288 -14.91 -16.67 3.95
CA ASP A 288 -14.71 -16.46 5.38
C ASP A 288 -16.09 -16.36 6.08
N PRO A 289 -16.38 -17.21 7.08
CA PRO A 289 -17.67 -17.20 7.78
C PRO A 289 -17.96 -15.86 8.49
N ALA A 290 -16.94 -15.11 8.91
CA ALA A 290 -17.13 -13.87 9.64
C ALA A 290 -17.56 -12.70 8.73
N THR A 291 -16.96 -12.60 7.55
CA THR A 291 -17.22 -11.51 6.60
C THR A 291 -18.21 -11.89 5.49
N GLY A 292 -18.46 -13.18 5.28
CA GLY A 292 -19.33 -13.70 4.24
C GLY A 292 -18.75 -13.58 2.82
N ARG A 293 -17.44 -13.34 2.69
CA ARG A 293 -16.72 -13.24 1.41
C ARG A 293 -15.32 -13.86 1.50
N PRO A 294 -14.70 -14.28 0.39
CA PRO A 294 -13.31 -14.71 0.40
C PRO A 294 -12.37 -13.52 0.60
N PHE A 295 -11.23 -13.77 1.24
CA PHE A 295 -10.11 -12.84 1.22
C PHE A 295 -9.50 -12.79 -0.18
N ALA A 296 -9.10 -11.59 -0.62
CA ALA A 296 -8.20 -11.47 -1.75
C ALA A 296 -6.82 -12.00 -1.37
N ARG A 297 -6.20 -12.79 -2.26
CA ARG A 297 -4.88 -13.39 -2.04
C ARG A 297 -3.92 -12.81 -3.05
N LEU A 298 -3.03 -11.92 -2.61
CA LEU A 298 -2.15 -11.16 -3.47
C LEU A 298 -0.74 -11.75 -3.48
N LEU A 299 -0.16 -11.95 -4.67
CA LEU A 299 1.23 -12.34 -4.85
C LEU A 299 2.09 -11.11 -5.10
N ALA A 300 3.01 -10.85 -4.19
CA ALA A 300 3.90 -9.69 -4.23
C ALA A 300 5.33 -10.09 -3.90
N THR A 301 6.32 -9.34 -4.39
CA THR A 301 7.68 -9.49 -3.86
C THR A 301 7.71 -9.11 -2.37
N PRO A 302 8.67 -9.60 -1.56
CA PRO A 302 8.79 -9.19 -0.16
C PRO A 302 8.85 -7.67 0.02
N ALA A 303 9.53 -6.95 -0.87
CA ALA A 303 9.61 -5.49 -0.85
C ALA A 303 8.26 -4.81 -1.15
N GLN A 304 7.52 -5.28 -2.17
CA GLN A 304 6.17 -4.78 -2.45
C GLN A 304 5.21 -5.09 -1.31
N ALA A 305 5.33 -6.27 -0.71
CA ALA A 305 4.53 -6.66 0.44
C ALA A 305 4.79 -5.76 1.65
N ALA A 306 6.04 -5.44 1.96
CA ALA A 306 6.36 -4.47 3.01
C ALA A 306 5.74 -3.08 2.77
N ALA A 307 5.73 -2.63 1.52
CA ALA A 307 5.11 -1.36 1.14
C ALA A 307 3.58 -1.41 1.29
N LEU A 308 2.92 -2.48 0.85
CA LEU A 308 1.48 -2.70 1.00
C LEU A 308 1.04 -2.79 2.47
N LEU A 309 1.88 -3.39 3.30
CA LEU A 309 1.65 -3.51 4.73
C LEU A 309 1.74 -2.17 5.48
N GLY A 310 2.41 -1.16 4.88
CA GLY A 310 2.57 0.18 5.47
C GLY A 310 3.49 0.19 6.70
N TRP A 311 4.48 -0.70 6.75
CA TRP A 311 5.36 -0.88 7.92
C TRP A 311 6.62 0.00 7.88
N GLY A 312 6.75 0.87 6.87
CA GLY A 312 7.89 1.77 6.71
C GLY A 312 9.26 1.05 6.66
N PRO A 313 10.35 1.74 7.03
CA PRO A 313 11.70 1.18 7.03
C PRO A 313 11.86 -0.10 7.89
N PRO A 314 11.24 -0.23 9.08
CA PRO A 314 11.25 -1.50 9.82
C PRO A 314 10.66 -2.67 9.03
N GLY A 315 9.54 -2.45 8.34
CA GLY A 315 8.94 -3.45 7.48
C GLY A 315 9.82 -3.89 6.32
N ALA A 316 10.49 -2.93 5.67
CA ALA A 316 11.44 -3.23 4.61
C ALA A 316 12.60 -4.12 5.11
N ARG A 317 13.11 -3.87 6.32
CA ARG A 317 14.13 -4.72 6.96
C ARG A 317 13.59 -6.13 7.25
N GLN A 318 12.35 -6.25 7.74
CA GLN A 318 11.72 -7.56 7.98
C GLN A 318 11.55 -8.34 6.67
N ALA A 319 11.12 -7.69 5.60
CA ALA A 319 11.01 -8.31 4.27
C ALA A 319 12.36 -8.76 3.72
N GLY A 320 13.40 -7.94 3.83
CA GLY A 320 14.76 -8.29 3.42
C GLY A 320 15.29 -9.52 4.17
N LEU A 321 15.11 -9.56 5.48
CA LEU A 321 15.47 -10.69 6.32
C LEU A 321 14.68 -11.96 5.98
N ALA A 322 13.38 -11.83 5.72
CA ALA A 322 12.54 -12.94 5.30
C ALA A 322 13.02 -13.52 3.96
N ALA A 323 13.33 -12.65 2.99
CA ALA A 323 13.85 -13.04 1.69
C ALA A 323 15.23 -13.72 1.79
N GLU A 324 16.13 -13.19 2.62
CA GLU A 324 17.42 -13.82 2.91
C GLU A 324 17.25 -15.20 3.54
N THR A 325 16.36 -15.32 4.52
CA THR A 325 16.03 -16.61 5.16
C THR A 325 15.48 -17.61 4.14
N ALA A 326 14.58 -17.17 3.26
CA ALA A 326 14.02 -18.02 2.21
C ALA A 326 15.07 -18.51 1.21
N ARG A 327 16.00 -17.63 0.81
CA ARG A 327 17.15 -17.98 -0.03
C ARG A 327 18.04 -19.02 0.64
N GLU A 328 18.38 -18.84 1.91
CA GLU A 328 19.33 -19.71 2.62
C GLU A 328 18.74 -21.04 3.04
N ARG A 329 17.47 -21.07 3.45
CA ARG A 329 16.81 -22.27 3.96
C ARG A 329 16.21 -23.12 2.86
N TRP A 330 15.67 -22.49 1.82
CA TRP A 330 14.91 -23.18 0.77
C TRP A 330 15.47 -23.00 -0.64
N GLY A 331 16.55 -22.23 -0.81
CA GLY A 331 17.15 -21.99 -2.12
C GLY A 331 16.27 -21.15 -3.06
N LEU A 332 15.31 -20.39 -2.52
CA LEU A 332 14.42 -19.58 -3.35
C LEU A 332 15.16 -18.38 -3.98
N PRO A 333 14.78 -17.98 -5.20
CA PRO A 333 15.36 -16.80 -5.84
C PRO A 333 14.89 -15.52 -5.16
N VAL A 334 15.63 -14.43 -5.39
CA VAL A 334 15.16 -13.08 -5.05
C VAL A 334 14.24 -12.61 -6.17
N ALA A 335 12.93 -12.54 -5.89
CA ALA A 335 11.95 -12.12 -6.87
C ALA A 335 12.18 -10.66 -7.30
N PRO A 336 12.38 -10.39 -8.62
CA PRO A 336 12.45 -9.02 -9.12
C PRO A 336 11.07 -8.36 -8.98
N ARG A 337 11.04 -7.02 -8.92
CA ARG A 337 9.79 -6.27 -8.90
C ARG A 337 8.92 -6.68 -10.10
N ALA A 338 7.71 -7.11 -9.82
CA ALA A 338 6.78 -7.66 -10.80
C ALA A 338 5.37 -7.12 -10.56
N VAL A 339 4.47 -7.35 -11.52
CA VAL A 339 3.05 -7.03 -11.36
C VAL A 339 2.51 -7.79 -10.14
N ILE A 340 1.78 -7.12 -9.26
CA ILE A 340 1.07 -7.78 -8.16
C ILE A 340 -0.18 -8.43 -8.72
N GLU A 341 -0.24 -9.76 -8.58
CA GLU A 341 -1.31 -10.59 -9.11
C GLU A 341 -2.18 -11.11 -7.98
N GLU A 342 -3.41 -11.47 -8.32
CA GLU A 342 -4.30 -12.20 -7.43
C GLU A 342 -4.22 -13.69 -7.73
N VAL A 343 -4.11 -14.51 -6.69
CA VAL A 343 -4.22 -15.97 -6.82
C VAL A 343 -5.61 -16.32 -7.34
N PRO A 344 -5.75 -17.10 -8.44
CA PRO A 344 -7.03 -17.50 -8.98
C PRO A 344 -7.94 -18.18 -7.96
N ALA A 345 -9.26 -18.02 -8.10
CA ALA A 345 -10.24 -18.53 -7.14
C ALA A 345 -10.19 -20.06 -7.01
N GLU A 346 -9.83 -20.78 -8.06
CA GLU A 346 -9.60 -22.23 -8.09
C GLU A 346 -8.31 -22.67 -7.38
N GLY A 347 -7.47 -21.73 -6.95
CA GLY A 347 -6.14 -21.98 -6.40
C GLY A 347 -5.05 -21.88 -7.46
N MET A 348 -3.83 -22.29 -7.08
CA MET A 348 -2.66 -22.23 -7.95
C MET A 348 -1.78 -23.45 -7.71
N ARG A 349 -1.29 -24.05 -8.81
CA ARG A 349 -0.25 -25.07 -8.73
C ARG A 349 1.11 -24.38 -8.60
N LEU A 350 1.89 -24.85 -7.63
CA LEU A 350 3.25 -24.39 -7.40
C LEU A 350 4.19 -25.29 -8.18
N SER A 351 4.90 -24.73 -9.16
CA SER A 351 5.90 -25.42 -9.98
C SER A 351 7.31 -25.15 -9.50
#